data_AF-A0A1H9IXB5-F1
#
_entry.id   AF-A0A1H9IXB5-F1
#
_cell.length_a   1.000
_cell.length_b   1.000
_cell.length_c   1.000
_cell.angle_alpha   90.00
_cell.angle_beta   90.00
_cell.angle_gamma   90.00
#
_symmetry.space_group_name_H-M   'P 1'
#
loop_
_entity.id
_entity.type
_entity.pdbx_description
1 polymer ?
#
loop_
_entity_poly.entity_id
_entity_poly.type
_entity_poly.pdbx_seq_one_letter_code
_entity_poly.pdbx_strand_id
1 'polypeptide(L)' 'MSDPDAELLLKEQADLWAMSYGFIDADEMKQWGEQMERERLAKSESKKVTDNEQS' A
#
# COMPACT_ATOMS: atom_id res chain seq x y z
N MET A 1 3.22 27.19 -9.93
CA MET A 1 3.26 26.12 -10.95
C MET A 1 4.26 25.10 -10.44
N SER A 2 3.87 23.84 -10.31
CA SER A 2 4.83 22.76 -10.07
C SER A 2 5.72 22.59 -11.30
N ASP A 3 6.96 22.21 -11.06
CA ASP A 3 7.93 21.92 -12.11
C ASP A 3 7.65 20.50 -12.66
N PRO A 4 7.22 20.38 -13.93
CA PRO A 4 6.90 19.08 -14.53
C PRO A 4 8.12 18.13 -14.57
N ASP A 5 9.34 18.66 -14.62
CA ASP A 5 10.56 17.84 -14.60
C ASP A 5 10.80 17.26 -13.21
N ALA A 6 10.46 18.01 -12.15
CA ALA A 6 10.53 17.52 -10.77
C ALA A 6 9.48 16.44 -10.49
N GLU A 7 8.28 16.55 -11.07
CA GLU A 7 7.23 15.53 -10.96
C GLU A 7 7.63 14.24 -11.70
N LEU A 8 8.27 14.36 -12.86
CA LEU A 8 8.80 13.22 -13.61
C LEU A 8 9.89 12.48 -12.81
N LEU A 9 10.87 13.20 -12.26
CA LEU A 9 11.95 12.60 -11.46
C LEU A 9 11.42 11.91 -10.21
N LEU A 10 10.41 12.49 -9.55
CA LEU A 10 9.79 11.89 -8.37
C LEU A 10 9.09 10.58 -8.71
N LYS A 11 8.41 10.53 -9.86
CA LYS A 11 7.77 9.30 -10.35
C LYS A 11 8.82 8.23 -10.65
N GLU A 12 9.87 8.56 -11.39
CA GLU A 12 10.95 7.62 -11.71
C GLU A 12 11.63 7.08 -10.45
N GLN A 13 11.85 7.93 -9.45
CA GLN A 13 12.42 7.53 -8.17
C GLN A 13 11.51 6.54 -7.43
N ALA A 14 10.19 6.77 -7.43
CA ALA A 14 9.23 5.87 -6.81
C ALA A 14 9.18 4.51 -7.52
N ASP A 15 9.20 4.51 -8.85
CA ASP A 15 9.20 3.29 -9.68
C ASP A 15 10.47 2.47 -9.45
N LEU A 16 11.65 3.12 -9.40
CA LEU A 16 12.91 2.44 -9.09
C LEU A 16 12.93 1.82 -7.69
N TRP A 17 12.34 2.51 -6.71
CA TRP A 17 12.22 1.98 -5.36
C TRP A 17 11.33 0.73 -5.37
N ALA A 18 10.18 0.76 -6.04
CA ALA A 18 9.28 -0.38 -6.17
C ALA A 18 9.95 -1.58 -6.85
N MET A 19 10.70 -1.35 -7.94
CA MET A 19 11.49 -2.37 -8.64
C MET A 19 12.53 -3.05 -7.74
N SER A 20 13.14 -2.31 -6.81
CA SER A 20 14.10 -2.90 -5.86
C SER A 20 13.48 -3.95 -4.92
N TYR A 21 12.16 -3.89 -4.72
CA TYR A 21 11.38 -4.86 -3.95
C TYR A 21 10.68 -5.92 -4.83
N GLY A 22 10.90 -5.90 -6.15
CA GLY A 22 10.35 -6.86 -7.09
C GLY A 22 8.97 -6.50 -7.65
N PHE A 23 8.50 -5.27 -7.44
CA PHE A 23 7.30 -4.73 -8.09
C PHE A 23 7.64 -4.14 -9.46
N ILE A 24 6.67 -4.06 -10.35
CA ILE A 24 6.77 -3.50 -11.70
C ILE A 24 6.93 -1.98 -11.62
N ASP A 25 6.15 -1.32 -10.76
CA ASP A 25 6.15 0.14 -10.57
C ASP A 25 5.59 0.51 -9.19
N ALA A 26 5.58 1.82 -8.89
CA ALA A 26 5.06 2.33 -7.63
C ALA A 26 3.56 2.06 -7.43
N ASP A 27 2.78 1.95 -8.52
CA ASP A 27 1.35 1.71 -8.45
C ASP A 27 1.05 0.26 -8.02
N GLU A 28 1.79 -0.73 -8.52
CA GLU A 28 1.67 -2.12 -8.07
C GLU A 28 2.02 -2.24 -6.59
N MET A 29 3.12 -1.62 -6.16
CA MET A 29 3.53 -1.61 -4.75
C MET A 29 2.45 -0.98 -3.85
N LYS A 30 1.81 0.09 -4.31
CA LYS A 30 0.70 0.75 -3.61
C LYS A 30 -0.51 -0.17 -3.49
N GLN A 31 -0.93 -0.81 -4.58
CA GLN A 31 -2.07 -1.73 -4.57
C GLN A 31 -1.84 -2.90 -3.62
N TRP A 32 -0.63 -3.45 -3.60
CA TRP A 32 -0.25 -4.48 -2.64
C TRP A 32 -0.38 -4.00 -1.20
N GLY A 33 0.12 -2.80 -0.88
CA GLY A 33 0.02 -2.21 0.46
C GLY A 33 -1.43 -1.98 0.92
N GLU A 34 -2.28 -1.47 0.03
CA GLU A 34 -3.71 -1.27 0.30
C GLU A 34 -4.43 -2.61 0.56
N GLN A 35 -4.11 -3.66 -0.20
CA GLN A 35 -4.68 -4.99 -0.01
C GLN A 35 -4.24 -5.60 1.33
N MET A 36 -2.96 -5.49 1.70
CA MET A 36 -2.45 -5.98 2.99
C MET A 36 -3.13 -5.28 4.17
N GLU A 37 -3.33 -3.97 4.08
CA GLU A 37 -4.05 -3.23 5.13
C GLU A 37 -5.52 -3.63 5.20
N ARG A 38 -6.19 -3.81 4.06
CA ARG A 38 -7.57 -4.30 4.02
C ARG A 38 -7.71 -5.67 4.69
N GLU A 39 -6.80 -6.60 4.43
CA GLU A 39 -6.79 -7.92 5.06
C GLU A 39 -6.53 -7.83 6.57
N ARG A 40 -5.62 -6.94 6.99
CA ARG A 40 -5.34 -6.68 8.41
C ARG A 40 -6.57 -6.15 9.14
N LEU A 41 -7.30 -5.22 8.51
CA LEU A 41 -8.54 -4.66 9.05
C LEU A 41 -9.64 -5.73 9.13
N ALA A 42 -9.85 -6.52 8.07
CA ALA A 42 -10.85 -7.60 8.05
C ALA A 42 -10.60 -8.66 9.15
N LYS A 43 -9.34 -9.04 9.37
CA LYS A 43 -8.94 -9.94 10.46
C LYS A 43 -9.21 -9.31 11.84
N SER A 44 -8.96 -8.01 11.97
CA SER A 44 -9.18 -7.27 13.23
C SER A 44 -10.66 -7.13 13.57
N GLU A 45 -11.52 -6.88 12.58
CA GLU A 45 -12.98 -6.84 12.75
C GLU A 45 -13.52 -8.22 13.16
N SER A 46 -13.07 -9.27 12.48
CA SER A 46 -13.46 -10.65 12.80
C SER A 46 -13.08 -11.04 14.23
N LYS A 47 -11.90 -10.61 14.70
CA LYS A 47 -11.44 -10.85 16.07
C LYS A 47 -12.25 -10.09 17.12
N LYS A 48 -12.68 -8.86 16.83
CA LYS A 48 -13.55 -8.08 17.73
C LYS A 48 -14.95 -8.68 17.87
N VAL A 49 -15.49 -9.31 16.82
CA VAL A 49 -16.79 -10.00 16.90
C VAL A 49 -16.70 -11.22 17.83
N THR A 50 -15.65 -12.03 17.69
CA THR A 50 -15.46 -13.21 18.54
C THR A 50 -15.19 -12.89 20.01
N ASP A 51 -14.44 -11.82 20.30
CA ASP A 51 -14.15 -11.42 21.70
C ASP A 51 -15.39 -10.81 22.39
N ASN A 52 -16.34 -10.25 21.63
CA ASN A 52 -17.53 -9.58 22.17
C ASN A 52 -18.73 -10.52 22.39
N GLU A 53 -18.72 -11.74 21.83
CA GLU A 53 -19.74 -12.78 22.07
C GLU A 53 -19.37 -13.76 23.20
N GLN A 54 -18.15 -13.69 23.74
CA GLN A 54 -17.68 -14.53 24.86
C GLN A 54 -17.68 -13.83 26.22
N SER A 55 -18.24 -12.61 26.35
CA SER A 55 -18.43 -11.89 27.63
C SER A 55 -19.88 -11.84 28.07
#